data_AF-A0A7W8EG43-F1
#
_entry.id   AF-A0A7W8EG43-F1
#
_cell.length_a   1.000
_cell.length_b   1.000
_cell.length_c   1.000
_cell.angle_alpha   90.00
_cell.angle_beta   90.00
_cell.angle_gamma   90.00
#
_symmetry.space_group_name_H-M   'P 1'
#
loop_
_entity.id
_entity.type
_entity.pdbx_description
1 polymer ?
#
loop_
_entity_poly.entity_id
_entity_poly.type
_entity_poly.pdbx_seq_one_letter_code
_entity_poly.pdbx_strand_id
1 'polypeptide(L)'
;MAEAERTSAAPQAVTRLGREVPAAVAHVWARSGGPLRLGAGAPAPVGMVRLTHNDTTGLAVPVWPDGVTPSLLEEHQVAPMPVERAGEARRVLAACLKCCWTDLAADPWPGVAVPAEQVLDTYRALIGRSDDLMRNWAVGALRRLHDSSWIVLSDGVVRLGPRCALWPVESFAQLKELVRRLPEPERDELTVVADEDLVTGTPAAEPGGLVEGGEAEFDDLLSSYDERRRAELVGAYMVLEHAAEPVQEARFAALRDPAMRHTLGEMLGRRGRTLIQQHERWTSGYDDATAAEAARGEGGLGESERAVLTLVLVHSVAIPRAEGALPEDTWLSPFPTPVDELRRHTQLPIGELESALRALRHAGLLGQVKAGEEAGGYVPGPQFHRLTPAARRRLQEELILAAGPHTPLAGAVRARRSAS
;
A
#
# COMPACT_ATOMS: atom_id res chain seq x y z
N MET A 1 50.47 -13.03 14.42
CA MET A 1 50.46 -11.62 13.98
C MET A 1 49.65 -11.57 12.70
N ALA A 2 48.32 -11.67 12.73
CA ALA A 2 47.32 -10.78 13.33
C ALA A 2 47.18 -9.44 12.58
N GLU A 3 45.93 -9.20 12.13
CA GLU A 3 45.28 -7.95 11.74
C GLU A 3 45.62 -7.32 10.36
N ALA A 4 44.66 -6.82 9.57
CA ALA A 4 43.27 -6.47 9.83
C ALA A 4 42.39 -6.60 8.57
N GLU A 5 41.28 -7.33 8.72
CA GLU A 5 40.10 -7.27 7.87
C GLU A 5 39.43 -5.89 8.00
N ARG A 6 39.10 -5.28 6.88
CA ARG A 6 38.16 -4.15 6.84
C ARG A 6 36.75 -4.72 6.81
N THR A 7 36.16 -4.85 7.99
CA THR A 7 34.75 -5.13 8.19
C THR A 7 33.93 -3.98 7.60
N SER A 8 33.27 -4.23 6.47
CA SER A 8 32.21 -3.38 5.94
C SER A 8 31.01 -3.46 6.89
N ALA A 9 30.73 -2.35 7.56
CA ALA A 9 29.68 -2.24 8.57
C ALA A 9 28.29 -2.49 7.97
N ALA A 10 27.55 -3.41 8.57
CA ALA A 10 26.11 -3.58 8.42
C ALA A 10 25.36 -2.33 8.92
N PRO A 11 24.16 -2.01 8.39
CA PRO A 11 23.35 -0.96 8.96
C PRO A 11 22.66 -1.44 10.25
N GLN A 12 23.20 -1.05 11.39
CA GLN A 12 22.51 -1.10 12.69
C GLN A 12 21.90 0.25 13.06
N ALA A 13 20.63 0.22 13.50
CA ALA A 13 19.87 1.10 14.40
C ALA A 13 18.43 1.23 13.86
N VAL A 14 17.38 0.56 14.38
CA VAL A 14 16.90 0.50 15.78
C VAL A 14 17.05 1.82 16.50
N THR A 15 16.10 2.73 16.24
CA THR A 15 15.36 3.59 17.20
C THR A 15 14.61 4.64 16.36
N ARG A 16 13.33 4.41 16.03
CA ARG A 16 12.43 5.41 15.41
C ARG A 16 11.07 5.21 16.07
N LEU A 17 10.58 5.99 17.02
CA LEU A 17 10.76 7.41 17.27
C LEU A 17 10.77 7.68 18.78
N GLY A 18 11.75 8.44 19.26
CA GLY A 18 11.69 9.15 20.54
C GLY A 18 10.99 10.52 20.44
N ARG A 19 10.25 10.75 19.36
CA ARG A 19 9.51 11.99 19.08
C ARG A 19 8.05 11.65 18.85
N GLU A 20 7.15 12.36 19.52
CA GLU A 20 5.73 12.29 19.23
C GLU A 20 5.48 12.71 17.78
N VAL A 21 4.96 11.78 16.98
CA VAL A 21 4.54 12.03 15.60
C VAL A 21 3.04 12.28 15.62
N PRO A 22 2.55 13.36 14.98
CA PRO A 22 1.11 13.58 14.87
C PRO A 22 0.41 12.34 14.30
N ALA A 23 -0.73 11.95 14.87
CA ALA A 23 -1.46 10.74 14.45
C ALA A 23 -1.77 10.76 12.93
N ALA A 24 -2.11 11.92 12.38
CA ALA A 24 -2.29 12.13 10.95
C ALA A 24 -1.07 11.69 10.11
N VAL A 25 0.14 12.11 10.50
CA VAL A 25 1.40 11.73 9.83
C VAL A 25 1.69 10.24 9.99
N ALA A 26 1.42 9.70 11.17
CA ALA A 26 1.52 8.27 11.43
C ALA A 26 0.62 7.46 10.47
N HIS A 27 -0.64 7.88 10.26
CA HIS A 27 -1.55 7.27 9.29
C HIS A 27 -1.02 7.33 7.86
N VAL A 28 -0.41 8.45 7.45
CA VAL A 28 0.24 8.56 6.13
C VAL A 28 1.32 7.50 5.96
N TRP A 29 2.25 7.42 6.92
CA TRP A 29 3.35 6.45 6.87
C TRP A 29 2.85 5.01 6.93
N ALA A 30 1.85 4.73 7.77
CA ALA A 30 1.27 3.40 7.88
C ALA A 30 0.65 2.92 6.56
N ARG A 31 0.05 3.87 5.84
CA ARG A 31 -0.59 3.60 4.55
C ARG A 31 0.41 3.47 3.40
N SER A 32 1.49 4.25 3.41
CA SER A 32 2.50 4.21 2.34
C SER A 32 3.56 3.13 2.53
N GLY A 33 3.92 2.81 3.79
CA GLY A 33 5.04 1.94 4.14
C GLY A 33 4.64 0.68 4.92
N GLY A 34 3.36 0.49 5.23
CA GLY A 34 2.88 -0.63 6.04
C GLY A 34 2.94 -0.34 7.55
N PRO A 35 2.71 -1.35 8.41
CA PRO A 35 2.66 -1.21 9.86
C PRO A 35 3.81 -0.39 10.45
N LEU A 36 3.50 0.52 11.37
CA LEU A 36 4.49 1.37 12.00
C LEU A 36 5.22 0.61 13.10
N ARG A 37 6.55 0.69 13.13
CA ARG A 37 7.32 0.12 14.24
C ARG A 37 7.18 0.99 15.48
N LEU A 38 6.89 0.36 16.61
CA LEU A 38 6.77 0.98 17.92
C LEU A 38 7.88 0.47 18.84
N GLY A 39 8.44 1.38 19.64
CA GLY A 39 9.36 1.01 20.72
C GLY A 39 8.67 0.20 21.81
N ALA A 40 9.47 -0.39 22.71
CA ALA A 40 8.98 -1.08 23.88
C ALA A 40 8.03 -0.18 24.71
N GLY A 41 6.80 -0.65 24.94
CA GLY A 41 5.78 0.09 25.70
C GLY A 41 5.25 1.38 25.06
N ALA A 42 5.68 1.74 23.85
CA ALA A 42 5.16 2.92 23.16
C ALA A 42 3.70 2.68 22.74
N PRO A 43 2.76 3.61 23.03
CA PRO A 43 1.36 3.46 22.65
C PRO A 43 1.19 3.54 21.13
N ALA A 44 0.15 2.88 20.62
CA ALA A 44 -0.25 3.09 19.23
C ALA A 44 -0.86 4.49 19.05
N PRO A 45 -0.61 5.16 17.90
CA PRO A 45 -1.34 6.37 17.53
C PRO A 45 -2.85 6.12 17.49
N VAL A 46 -3.64 7.17 17.75
CA VAL A 46 -5.11 7.13 17.67
C VAL A 46 -5.57 6.60 16.31
N GLY A 47 -6.58 5.73 16.30
CA GLY A 47 -7.06 5.05 15.09
C GLY A 47 -6.19 3.88 14.63
N MET A 48 -5.24 3.44 15.46
CA MET A 48 -4.42 2.25 15.22
C MET A 48 -4.50 1.30 16.41
N VAL A 49 -4.28 0.02 16.13
CA VAL A 49 -4.13 -1.05 17.12
C VAL A 49 -2.65 -1.39 17.28
N ARG A 50 -2.23 -1.68 18.51
CA ARG A 50 -0.87 -2.10 18.82
C ARG A 50 -0.81 -3.63 18.78
N LEU A 51 0.11 -4.15 17.97
CA LEU A 51 0.48 -5.54 17.92
C LEU A 51 1.80 -5.71 18.66
N THR A 52 1.82 -6.44 19.75
CA THR A 52 2.99 -6.57 20.62
C THR A 52 3.72 -7.87 20.34
N HIS A 53 5.03 -7.82 20.18
CA HIS A 53 5.91 -8.98 20.14
C HIS A 53 6.39 -9.35 21.56
N ASN A 54 6.91 -10.58 21.71
CA ASN A 54 7.45 -11.07 22.98
C ASN A 54 8.56 -10.20 23.59
N ASP A 55 9.31 -9.48 22.75
CA ASP A 55 10.38 -8.54 23.18
C ASP A 55 9.83 -7.17 23.64
N THR A 56 8.51 -7.05 23.80
CA THR A 56 7.76 -5.84 24.14
C THR A 56 7.75 -4.74 23.09
N THR A 57 8.50 -4.87 22.01
CA THR A 57 8.36 -3.99 20.83
C THR A 57 7.02 -4.27 20.15
N GLY A 58 6.57 -3.37 19.29
CA GLY A 58 5.30 -3.57 18.62
C GLY A 58 5.19 -2.98 17.25
N LEU A 59 4.04 -3.23 16.62
CA LEU A 59 3.63 -2.68 15.36
C LEU A 59 2.30 -1.94 15.55
N ALA A 60 2.18 -0.72 15.07
CA ALA A 60 0.90 -0.02 14.98
C ALA A 60 0.28 -0.31 13.60
N VAL A 61 -0.95 -0.79 13.59
CA VAL A 61 -1.69 -1.06 12.36
C VAL A 61 -2.99 -0.24 12.35
N PRO A 62 -3.27 0.54 11.28
CA PRO A 62 -4.52 1.29 11.16
C PRO A 62 -5.73 0.36 11.24
N VAL A 63 -6.70 0.73 12.07
CA VAL A 63 -7.99 0.04 12.12
C VAL A 63 -9.02 0.74 11.23
N TRP A 64 -9.99 -0.04 10.79
CA TRP A 64 -11.13 0.51 10.08
C TRP A 64 -12.17 1.04 11.07
N PRO A 65 -12.86 2.14 10.75
CA PRO A 65 -13.95 2.65 11.58
C PRO A 65 -15.04 1.58 11.78
N ASP A 66 -15.56 1.43 12.99
CA ASP A 66 -16.67 0.51 13.31
C ASP A 66 -16.44 -0.95 12.83
N GLY A 67 -15.18 -1.38 12.69
CA GLY A 67 -14.83 -2.73 12.24
C GLY A 67 -15.19 -3.04 10.78
N VAL A 68 -15.69 -2.06 10.01
CA VAL A 68 -16.05 -2.28 8.60
C VAL A 68 -14.81 -2.63 7.79
N THR A 69 -14.94 -3.39 6.71
CA THR A 69 -13.79 -3.74 5.87
C THR A 69 -13.97 -3.22 4.45
N PRO A 70 -12.92 -3.24 3.60
CA PRO A 70 -13.06 -2.93 2.19
C PRO A 70 -14.10 -3.77 1.42
N SER A 71 -14.65 -4.85 2.01
CA SER A 71 -15.81 -5.58 1.44
C SER A 71 -17.01 -4.67 1.18
N LEU A 72 -17.14 -3.58 1.95
CA LEU A 72 -18.22 -2.61 1.80
C LEU A 72 -18.23 -1.93 0.42
N LEU A 73 -17.09 -1.89 -0.27
CA LEU A 73 -17.03 -1.37 -1.64
C LEU A 73 -17.83 -2.25 -2.61
N GLU A 74 -17.87 -3.56 -2.40
CA GLU A 74 -18.68 -4.48 -3.20
C GLU A 74 -20.17 -4.26 -2.97
N GLU A 75 -20.58 -4.07 -1.70
CA GLU A 75 -21.96 -3.73 -1.33
C GLU A 75 -22.41 -2.43 -1.99
N HIS A 76 -21.52 -1.44 -2.01
CA HIS A 76 -21.77 -0.19 -2.70
C HIS A 76 -21.53 -0.25 -4.20
N GLN A 77 -21.10 -1.36 -4.81
CA GLN A 77 -20.75 -1.51 -6.23
C GLN A 77 -19.74 -0.46 -6.73
N VAL A 78 -18.71 -0.19 -5.92
CA VAL A 78 -17.62 0.72 -6.23
C VAL A 78 -16.36 -0.08 -6.51
N ALA A 79 -15.67 0.23 -7.60
CA ALA A 79 -14.42 -0.44 -7.94
C ALA A 79 -13.33 -0.08 -6.90
N PRO A 80 -12.73 -1.07 -6.22
CA PRO A 80 -11.58 -0.82 -5.34
C PRO A 80 -10.34 -0.49 -6.17
N MET A 81 -9.30 0.03 -5.50
CA MET A 81 -7.97 0.14 -6.10
C MET A 81 -7.53 -1.18 -6.73
N PRO A 82 -7.04 -1.17 -7.99
CA PRO A 82 -6.71 -2.40 -8.70
C PRO A 82 -5.55 -3.13 -8.00
N VAL A 83 -5.77 -4.40 -7.68
CA VAL A 83 -4.74 -5.29 -7.14
C VAL A 83 -4.28 -6.24 -8.23
N GLU A 84 -3.00 -6.18 -8.58
CA GLU A 84 -2.42 -7.07 -9.58
C GLU A 84 -2.58 -8.54 -9.18
N ARG A 85 -3.25 -9.31 -10.06
CA ARG A 85 -3.48 -10.75 -9.89
C ARG A 85 -4.09 -11.11 -8.52
N ALA A 86 -5.10 -10.35 -8.10
CA ALA A 86 -5.75 -10.53 -6.80
C ALA A 86 -6.19 -11.98 -6.51
N GLY A 87 -6.68 -12.72 -7.52
CA GLY A 87 -7.09 -14.12 -7.35
C GLY A 87 -5.92 -15.06 -7.04
N GLU A 88 -4.75 -14.82 -7.62
CA GLU A 88 -3.53 -15.56 -7.31
C GLU A 88 -3.01 -15.22 -5.91
N ALA A 89 -2.94 -13.93 -5.57
CA ALA A 89 -2.54 -13.48 -4.25
C ALA A 89 -3.44 -14.08 -3.14
N ARG A 90 -4.76 -14.15 -3.37
CA ARG A 90 -5.70 -14.80 -2.46
C ARG A 90 -5.42 -16.30 -2.26
N ARG A 91 -5.12 -17.02 -3.34
CA ARG A 91 -4.79 -18.46 -3.25
C ARG A 91 -3.45 -18.71 -2.55
N VAL A 92 -2.44 -17.89 -2.82
CA VAL A 92 -1.15 -17.98 -2.11
C VAL A 92 -1.30 -17.61 -0.65
N LEU A 93 -2.10 -16.59 -0.30
CA LEU A 93 -2.42 -16.27 1.09
C LEU A 93 -3.15 -17.42 1.79
N ALA A 94 -4.07 -18.10 1.10
CA ALA A 94 -4.73 -19.29 1.64
C ALA A 94 -3.72 -20.43 1.94
N ALA A 95 -2.75 -20.66 1.04
CA ALA A 95 -1.67 -21.62 1.28
C ALA A 95 -0.77 -21.19 2.45
N CYS A 96 -0.43 -19.90 2.56
CA CYS A 96 0.31 -19.36 3.71
C CYS A 96 -0.45 -19.61 5.01
N LEU A 97 -1.76 -19.32 5.03
CA LEU A 97 -2.63 -19.54 6.18
C LEU A 97 -2.66 -21.02 6.59
N LYS A 98 -2.79 -21.94 5.63
CA LYS A 98 -2.75 -23.38 5.89
C LYS A 98 -1.45 -23.83 6.54
N CYS A 99 -0.31 -23.34 6.05
CA CYS A 99 1.00 -23.76 6.56
C CYS A 99 1.33 -23.10 7.91
N CYS A 100 0.99 -21.82 8.08
CA CYS A 100 1.39 -21.03 9.24
C CYS A 100 0.38 -21.09 10.42
N TRP A 101 -0.90 -21.36 10.18
CA TRP A 101 -1.92 -21.41 11.24
C TRP A 101 -2.22 -22.86 11.64
N THR A 102 -1.29 -23.47 12.36
CA THR A 102 -1.35 -24.88 12.75
C THR A 102 -2.27 -25.13 13.96
N ASP A 103 -2.35 -24.18 14.89
CA ASP A 103 -3.29 -24.22 16.01
C ASP A 103 -4.51 -23.35 15.73
N LEU A 104 -5.59 -23.97 15.26
CA LEU A 104 -6.85 -23.28 14.96
C LEU A 104 -7.61 -22.84 16.23
N ALA A 105 -7.15 -23.16 17.43
CA ALA A 105 -7.70 -22.60 18.66
C ALA A 105 -7.12 -21.20 18.96
N ALA A 106 -5.89 -20.93 18.52
CA ALA A 106 -5.20 -19.65 18.67
C ALA A 106 -5.53 -18.66 17.54
N ASP A 107 -5.18 -17.39 17.77
CA ASP A 107 -5.19 -16.36 16.73
C ASP A 107 -4.26 -16.73 15.56
N PRO A 108 -4.64 -16.39 14.31
CA PRO A 108 -3.83 -16.70 13.14
C PRO A 108 -2.51 -15.94 13.11
N TRP A 109 -2.44 -14.74 13.69
CA TRP A 109 -1.20 -13.95 13.75
C TRP A 109 -0.44 -14.21 15.05
N PRO A 110 0.91 -14.35 15.02
CA PRO A 110 1.79 -14.35 13.85
C PRO A 110 1.90 -15.71 13.14
N GLY A 111 1.26 -16.75 13.67
CA GLY A 111 1.40 -18.12 13.21
C GLY A 111 2.82 -18.69 13.42
N VAL A 112 3.00 -19.93 12.98
CA VAL A 112 4.31 -20.60 12.92
C VAL A 112 5.05 -20.20 11.65
N ALA A 113 6.38 -20.19 11.72
CA ALA A 113 7.24 -19.93 10.59
C ALA A 113 7.47 -21.20 9.78
N VAL A 114 7.35 -21.12 8.46
CA VAL A 114 7.46 -22.28 7.55
C VAL A 114 8.33 -21.95 6.33
N PRO A 115 9.04 -22.92 5.75
CA PRO A 115 9.76 -22.70 4.50
C PRO A 115 8.83 -22.23 3.37
N ALA A 116 9.32 -21.31 2.53
CA ALA A 116 8.57 -20.81 1.38
C ALA A 116 8.21 -21.95 0.41
N GLU A 117 9.10 -22.93 0.21
CA GLU A 117 8.83 -24.09 -0.63
C GLU A 117 7.61 -24.88 -0.16
N GLN A 118 7.42 -25.06 1.16
CA GLN A 118 6.23 -25.74 1.69
C GLN A 118 4.93 -25.00 1.32
N VAL A 119 4.96 -23.67 1.30
CA VAL A 119 3.82 -22.85 0.86
C VAL A 119 3.61 -23.00 -0.64
N LEU A 120 4.67 -23.02 -1.45
CA LEU A 120 4.59 -23.20 -2.90
C LEU A 120 4.04 -24.58 -3.27
N ASP A 121 4.43 -25.63 -2.55
CA ASP A 121 3.88 -26.98 -2.72
C ASP A 121 2.41 -27.07 -2.32
N THR A 122 2.03 -26.44 -1.20
CA THR A 122 0.63 -26.36 -0.77
C THR A 122 -0.21 -25.60 -1.80
N TYR A 123 0.34 -24.52 -2.38
CA TYR A 123 -0.30 -23.80 -3.48
C TYR A 123 -0.43 -24.66 -4.73
N ARG A 124 0.61 -25.42 -5.11
CA ARG A 124 0.61 -26.36 -6.24
C ARG A 124 -0.49 -27.41 -6.09
N ALA A 125 -0.61 -28.00 -4.90
CA ALA A 125 -1.67 -28.94 -4.56
C ALA A 125 -3.07 -28.27 -4.65
N LEU A 126 -3.20 -27.03 -4.18
CA LEU A 126 -4.47 -26.29 -4.19
C LEU A 126 -4.98 -26.01 -5.62
N ILE A 127 -4.09 -25.70 -6.55
CA ILE A 127 -4.48 -25.39 -7.94
C ILE A 127 -4.52 -26.62 -8.86
N GLY A 128 -3.94 -27.75 -8.42
CA GLY A 128 -3.87 -28.99 -9.21
C GLY A 128 -3.06 -28.85 -10.50
N ARG A 129 -2.05 -27.97 -10.53
CA ARG A 129 -1.18 -27.69 -11.70
C ARG A 129 0.26 -27.54 -11.26
N SER A 130 1.20 -28.05 -12.04
CA SER A 130 2.62 -28.16 -11.64
C SER A 130 3.61 -27.45 -12.57
N ASP A 131 3.15 -26.47 -13.36
CA ASP A 131 4.02 -25.81 -14.34
C ASP A 131 4.92 -24.76 -13.67
N ASP A 132 6.19 -24.66 -14.10
CA ASP A 132 7.18 -23.68 -13.57
C ASP A 132 6.69 -22.22 -13.64
N LEU A 133 5.87 -21.92 -14.65
CA LEU A 133 5.23 -20.62 -14.79
C LEU A 133 4.34 -20.28 -13.58
N MET A 134 3.59 -21.26 -13.04
CA MET A 134 2.75 -21.06 -11.86
C MET A 134 3.60 -20.85 -10.60
N ARG A 135 4.73 -21.54 -10.49
CA ARG A 135 5.67 -21.35 -9.38
C ARG A 135 6.22 -19.92 -9.39
N ASN A 136 6.69 -19.43 -10.53
CA ASN A 136 7.19 -18.06 -10.66
C ASN A 136 6.13 -17.01 -10.31
N TRP A 137 4.87 -17.27 -10.68
CA TRP A 137 3.78 -16.37 -10.32
C TRP A 137 3.45 -16.40 -8.82
N ALA A 138 3.50 -17.57 -8.19
CA ALA A 138 3.32 -17.73 -6.75
C ALA A 138 4.43 -17.05 -5.94
N VAL A 139 5.69 -17.17 -6.37
CA VAL A 139 6.82 -16.42 -5.81
C VAL A 139 6.56 -14.91 -5.93
N GLY A 140 6.10 -14.44 -7.09
CA GLY A 140 5.69 -13.05 -7.26
C GLY A 140 4.55 -12.64 -6.33
N ALA A 141 3.62 -13.53 -6.02
CA ALA A 141 2.52 -13.27 -5.09
C ALA A 141 2.98 -13.23 -3.63
N LEU A 142 3.93 -14.08 -3.22
CA LEU A 142 4.55 -14.01 -1.89
C LEU A 142 5.19 -12.64 -1.67
N ARG A 143 5.98 -12.15 -2.64
CA ARG A 143 6.57 -10.80 -2.58
C ARG A 143 5.50 -9.71 -2.42
N ARG A 144 4.43 -9.75 -3.23
CA ARG A 144 3.31 -8.79 -3.10
C ARG A 144 2.60 -8.86 -1.75
N LEU A 145 2.40 -10.06 -1.20
CA LEU A 145 1.78 -10.24 0.12
C LEU A 145 2.69 -9.75 1.24
N HIS A 146 4.02 -9.88 1.07
CA HIS A 146 5.01 -9.32 1.97
C HIS A 146 4.99 -7.79 1.95
N ASP A 147 5.05 -7.19 0.75
CA ASP A 147 5.02 -5.74 0.54
C ASP A 147 3.74 -5.11 1.12
N SER A 148 2.64 -5.86 1.11
CA SER A 148 1.35 -5.44 1.67
C SER A 148 1.11 -5.96 3.10
N SER A 149 2.12 -6.52 3.77
CA SER A 149 2.11 -6.95 5.18
C SER A 149 1.04 -7.98 5.55
N TRP A 150 0.56 -8.76 4.58
CA TRP A 150 -0.24 -9.95 4.80
C TRP A 150 0.61 -11.14 5.24
N ILE A 151 1.88 -11.17 4.82
CA ILE A 151 2.88 -12.14 5.30
C ILE A 151 4.18 -11.41 5.64
N VAL A 152 5.05 -12.09 6.37
CA VAL A 152 6.47 -11.74 6.49
C VAL A 152 7.26 -12.81 5.77
N LEU A 153 8.08 -12.42 4.79
CA LEU A 153 9.00 -13.30 4.07
C LEU A 153 10.42 -12.85 4.41
N SER A 154 11.20 -13.71 5.04
CA SER A 154 12.60 -13.45 5.42
C SER A 154 13.39 -14.74 5.34
N ASP A 155 14.59 -14.71 4.74
CA ASP A 155 15.49 -15.88 4.61
C ASP A 155 14.80 -17.16 4.10
N GLY A 156 13.92 -17.02 3.09
CA GLY A 156 13.17 -18.16 2.54
C GLY A 156 12.11 -18.74 3.47
N VAL A 157 11.79 -18.07 4.58
CA VAL A 157 10.77 -18.46 5.56
C VAL A 157 9.59 -17.49 5.51
N VAL A 158 8.38 -18.04 5.57
CA VAL A 158 7.10 -17.33 5.56
C VAL A 158 6.45 -17.40 6.94
N ARG A 159 5.87 -16.27 7.38
CA ARG A 159 4.98 -16.13 8.55
C ARG A 159 3.77 -15.29 8.20
N LEU A 160 2.70 -15.39 8.99
CA LEU A 160 1.55 -14.50 8.83
C LEU A 160 1.89 -13.09 9.29
N GLY A 161 1.49 -12.13 8.48
CA GLY A 161 1.85 -10.72 8.64
C GLY A 161 0.85 -9.97 9.51
N PRO A 162 1.22 -8.76 9.96
CA PRO A 162 0.42 -7.91 10.85
C PRO A 162 -1.04 -7.71 10.42
N ARG A 163 -1.32 -7.67 9.10
CA ARG A 163 -2.71 -7.51 8.62
C ARG A 163 -3.62 -8.68 8.96
N CYS A 164 -3.08 -9.88 9.17
CA CYS A 164 -3.86 -11.04 9.62
C CYS A 164 -4.39 -10.84 11.05
N ALA A 165 -3.75 -10.01 11.88
CA ALA A 165 -4.25 -9.67 13.21
C ALA A 165 -5.49 -8.77 13.18
N LEU A 166 -5.77 -8.14 12.03
CA LEU A 166 -6.95 -7.29 11.84
C LEU A 166 -8.17 -8.06 11.32
N TRP A 167 -8.10 -9.39 11.18
CA TRP A 167 -9.30 -10.14 10.84
C TRP A 167 -10.30 -10.09 11.99
N PRO A 168 -11.57 -9.74 11.71
CA PRO A 168 -12.59 -9.72 12.74
C PRO A 168 -12.79 -11.12 13.33
N VAL A 169 -12.99 -11.20 14.65
CA VAL A 169 -13.13 -12.47 15.39
C VAL A 169 -14.31 -13.29 14.87
N GLU A 170 -15.38 -12.62 14.45
CA GLU A 170 -16.55 -13.22 13.83
C GLU A 170 -16.24 -13.96 12.51
N SER A 171 -15.16 -13.58 11.81
CA SER A 171 -14.74 -14.25 10.57
C SER A 171 -13.96 -15.55 10.84
N PHE A 172 -13.53 -15.79 12.08
CA PHE A 172 -12.63 -16.91 12.40
C PHE A 172 -13.27 -18.27 12.15
N ALA A 173 -14.56 -18.44 12.40
CA ALA A 173 -15.24 -19.70 12.14
C ALA A 173 -15.17 -20.08 10.65
N GLN A 174 -15.40 -19.10 9.77
CA GLN A 174 -15.32 -19.28 8.32
C GLN A 174 -13.88 -19.51 7.85
N LEU A 175 -12.91 -18.78 8.41
CA LEU A 175 -11.50 -18.98 8.11
C LEU A 175 -11.01 -20.37 8.53
N LYS A 176 -11.37 -20.85 9.72
CA LYS A 176 -11.03 -22.21 10.20
C LYS A 176 -11.59 -23.27 9.27
N GLU A 177 -12.84 -23.10 8.83
CA GLU A 177 -13.46 -24.03 7.89
C GLU A 177 -12.78 -24.01 6.53
N LEU A 178 -12.38 -22.83 6.03
CA LEU A 178 -11.61 -22.71 4.81
C LEU A 178 -10.28 -23.48 4.94
N VAL A 179 -9.52 -23.26 6.02
CA VAL A 179 -8.22 -23.91 6.25
C VAL A 179 -8.33 -25.43 6.34
N ARG A 180 -9.39 -25.95 6.95
CA ARG A 180 -9.63 -27.40 7.02
C ARG A 180 -9.85 -28.05 5.64
N ARG A 181 -10.38 -27.30 4.67
CA ARG A 181 -10.65 -27.79 3.31
C ARG A 181 -9.44 -27.68 2.38
N LEU A 182 -8.41 -26.94 2.76
CA LEU A 182 -7.20 -26.81 1.96
C LEU A 182 -6.35 -28.09 2.02
N PRO A 183 -5.60 -28.42 0.95
CA PRO A 183 -4.67 -29.55 0.95
C PRO A 183 -3.72 -29.51 2.14
N GLU A 184 -3.42 -30.66 2.72
CA GLU A 184 -2.43 -30.74 3.79
C GLU A 184 -1.03 -30.48 3.24
N PRO A 185 -0.21 -29.66 3.94
CA PRO A 185 1.16 -29.41 3.51
C PRO A 185 1.98 -30.68 3.68
N GLU A 186 2.74 -31.07 2.66
CA GLU A 186 3.79 -32.07 2.79
C GLU A 186 4.84 -31.53 3.78
N ARG A 187 5.19 -32.34 4.78
CA ARG A 187 6.18 -31.99 5.80
C ARG A 187 7.44 -32.78 5.51
N ASP A 188 8.30 -32.25 4.65
CA ASP A 188 9.65 -32.79 4.53
C ASP A 188 10.46 -32.41 5.77
N GLU A 189 11.23 -33.37 6.28
CA GLU A 189 12.22 -33.14 7.33
C GLU A 189 13.22 -32.08 6.83
N LEU A 190 13.32 -30.96 7.56
CA LEU A 190 14.06 -29.75 7.20
C LEU A 190 15.47 -30.01 6.63
N THR A 191 15.62 -29.90 5.31
CA THR A 191 16.89 -29.51 4.70
C THR A 191 16.73 -28.12 4.09
N VAL A 192 17.21 -27.10 4.79
CA VAL A 192 17.30 -25.73 4.28
C VAL A 192 18.32 -25.72 3.15
N VAL A 193 17.84 -25.85 1.91
CA VAL A 193 18.66 -25.56 0.72
C VAL A 193 18.54 -24.05 0.50
N ALA A 194 19.61 -23.32 0.80
CA ALA A 194 19.70 -21.91 0.49
C ALA A 194 19.70 -21.74 -1.04
N ASP A 195 18.62 -21.21 -1.59
CA ASP A 195 18.58 -20.74 -2.97
C ASP A 195 19.29 -19.38 -3.00
N GLU A 196 20.32 -19.23 -3.83
CA GLU A 196 21.26 -18.09 -3.82
C GLU A 196 20.59 -16.74 -4.20
N ASP A 197 19.35 -16.74 -4.66
CA ASP A 197 18.59 -15.54 -5.06
C ASP A 197 17.63 -14.98 -3.98
N LEU A 198 17.68 -15.51 -2.75
CA LEU A 198 16.84 -15.07 -1.62
C LEU A 198 17.66 -14.84 -0.35
N VAL A 199 18.60 -13.88 -0.36
CA VAL A 199 19.40 -13.55 0.83
C VAL A 199 19.30 -12.06 1.17
N THR A 200 18.70 -11.76 2.33
CA THR A 200 19.26 -10.91 3.39
C THR A 200 18.34 -10.92 4.64
N GLY A 201 18.75 -11.60 5.71
CA GLY A 201 18.56 -11.12 7.09
C GLY A 201 17.96 -12.08 8.13
N THR A 202 18.87 -12.70 8.89
CA THR A 202 18.82 -13.35 10.23
C THR A 202 17.48 -13.89 10.79
N PRO A 203 17.42 -15.17 11.25
CA PRO A 203 16.24 -15.73 11.91
C PRO A 203 16.25 -15.42 13.43
N ALA A 204 15.10 -15.02 13.99
CA ALA A 204 14.57 -15.48 15.30
C ALA A 204 13.41 -14.58 15.79
N ALA A 205 12.22 -15.17 15.98
CA ALA A 205 11.29 -14.81 17.05
C ALA A 205 10.26 -15.93 17.26
N GLU A 206 10.35 -16.63 18.40
CA GLU A 206 9.37 -17.54 18.99
C GLU A 206 7.96 -16.88 19.14
N PRO A 207 6.86 -17.67 19.16
CA PRO A 207 5.50 -17.16 19.01
C PRO A 207 5.01 -16.39 20.23
N GLY A 208 4.33 -15.27 19.99
CA GLY A 208 3.64 -14.46 20.99
C GLY A 208 3.37 -13.08 20.43
N GLY A 209 2.18 -12.96 19.85
CA GLY A 209 1.62 -11.71 19.36
C GLY A 209 0.38 -11.39 20.15
N LEU A 210 0.29 -10.20 20.75
CA LEU A 210 -0.95 -9.75 21.40
C LEU A 210 -1.49 -8.51 20.70
N VAL A 211 -2.81 -8.47 20.52
CA VAL A 211 -3.53 -7.35 19.94
C VAL A 211 -4.08 -6.50 21.09
N GLU A 212 -3.54 -5.30 21.26
CA GLU A 212 -4.02 -4.33 22.25
C GLU A 212 -5.04 -3.39 21.57
N GLY A 213 -6.27 -3.36 22.10
CA GLY A 213 -7.38 -2.63 21.51
C GLY A 213 -7.11 -1.13 21.33
N GLY A 214 -7.46 -0.61 20.16
CA GLY A 214 -7.42 0.83 19.87
C GLY A 214 -8.70 1.53 20.35
N GLU A 215 -8.59 2.80 20.73
CA GLU A 215 -9.76 3.62 21.05
C GLU A 215 -10.66 3.81 19.82
N ALA A 216 -11.97 3.93 20.06
CA ALA A 216 -12.95 4.22 19.02
C ALA A 216 -12.74 5.65 18.47
N GLU A 217 -11.89 5.76 17.44
CA GLU A 217 -11.35 7.02 16.91
C GLU A 217 -12.39 8.09 16.56
N PHE A 218 -13.61 7.70 16.18
CA PHE A 218 -14.64 8.62 15.69
C PHE A 218 -15.89 8.68 16.56
N ASP A 219 -15.91 8.05 17.73
CA ASP A 219 -17.14 7.92 18.54
C ASP A 219 -17.72 9.29 18.91
N ASP A 220 -16.86 10.26 19.23
CA ASP A 220 -17.28 11.63 19.53
C ASP A 220 -17.95 12.35 18.35
N LEU A 221 -17.53 12.06 17.10
CA LEU A 221 -18.15 12.60 15.89
C LEU A 221 -19.45 11.87 15.52
N LEU A 222 -19.53 10.57 15.81
CA LEU A 222 -20.60 9.71 15.35
C LEU A 222 -21.75 9.57 16.36
N SER A 223 -21.49 9.78 17.65
CA SER A 223 -22.44 9.61 18.76
C SER A 223 -23.73 10.42 18.63
N SER A 224 -23.69 11.57 17.93
CA SER A 224 -24.87 12.42 17.71
C SER A 224 -25.78 11.94 16.58
N TYR A 225 -25.35 10.94 15.80
CA TYR A 225 -26.10 10.41 14.67
C TYR A 225 -26.85 9.14 15.05
N ASP A 226 -28.02 8.94 14.42
CA ASP A 226 -28.67 7.64 14.45
C ASP A 226 -27.86 6.58 13.69
N GLU A 227 -28.16 5.31 13.94
CA GLU A 227 -27.42 4.17 13.36
C GLU A 227 -27.38 4.21 11.83
N ARG A 228 -28.47 4.68 11.19
CA ARG A 228 -28.56 4.77 9.73
C ARG A 228 -27.61 5.82 9.18
N ARG A 229 -27.56 7.01 9.78
CA ARG A 229 -26.68 8.10 9.36
C ARG A 229 -25.23 7.80 9.68
N ARG A 230 -24.97 7.12 10.80
CA ARG A 230 -23.64 6.60 11.15
C ARG A 230 -23.14 5.63 10.08
N ALA A 231 -23.95 4.63 9.72
CA ALA A 231 -23.59 3.67 8.67
C ALA A 231 -23.33 4.37 7.32
N GLU A 232 -24.10 5.39 6.98
CA GLU A 232 -23.89 6.19 5.77
C GLU A 232 -22.56 6.98 5.79
N LEU A 233 -22.20 7.58 6.93
CA LEU A 233 -20.92 8.29 7.10
C LEU A 233 -19.74 7.34 6.99
N VAL A 234 -19.80 6.20 7.68
CA VAL A 234 -18.78 5.15 7.64
C VAL A 234 -18.64 4.57 6.23
N GLY A 235 -19.77 4.33 5.54
CA GLY A 235 -19.76 3.83 4.17
C GLY A 235 -19.15 4.82 3.17
N ALA A 236 -19.55 6.09 3.25
CA ALA A 236 -18.95 7.15 2.44
C ALA A 236 -17.45 7.32 2.73
N TYR A 237 -17.04 7.25 4.00
CA TYR A 237 -15.63 7.28 4.41
C TYR A 237 -14.83 6.15 3.75
N MET A 238 -15.29 4.91 3.87
CA MET A 238 -14.61 3.75 3.27
C MET A 238 -14.51 3.86 1.75
N VAL A 239 -15.59 4.31 1.11
CA VAL A 239 -15.63 4.49 -0.34
C VAL A 239 -14.65 5.57 -0.79
N LEU A 240 -14.64 6.75 -0.14
CA LEU A 240 -13.69 7.80 -0.47
C LEU A 240 -12.24 7.34 -0.27
N GLU A 241 -11.97 6.60 0.78
CA GLU A 241 -10.62 6.13 1.10
C GLU A 241 -10.13 5.02 0.15
N HIS A 242 -10.98 4.13 -0.34
CA HIS A 242 -10.54 2.91 -1.04
C HIS A 242 -10.98 2.78 -2.50
N ALA A 243 -11.89 3.62 -2.99
CA ALA A 243 -12.29 3.62 -4.39
C ALA A 243 -11.10 3.96 -5.31
N ALA A 244 -11.03 3.30 -6.46
CA ALA A 244 -10.08 3.70 -7.51
C ALA A 244 -10.44 5.06 -8.09
N GLU A 245 -11.73 5.26 -8.38
CA GLU A 245 -12.24 6.44 -9.08
C GLU A 245 -12.99 7.39 -8.13
N PRO A 246 -13.01 8.70 -8.41
CA PRO A 246 -13.91 9.63 -7.73
C PRO A 246 -15.37 9.20 -7.86
N VAL A 247 -16.10 9.22 -6.75
CA VAL A 247 -17.49 8.76 -6.68
C VAL A 247 -18.47 9.91 -6.88
N GLN A 248 -19.62 9.63 -7.51
CA GLN A 248 -20.65 10.64 -7.73
C GLN A 248 -21.28 11.09 -6.41
N GLU A 249 -21.47 12.39 -6.24
CA GLU A 249 -22.10 12.99 -5.06
C GLU A 249 -23.48 12.38 -4.78
N ALA A 250 -24.29 12.17 -5.83
CA ALA A 250 -25.64 11.64 -5.72
C ALA A 250 -25.73 10.25 -5.08
N ARG A 251 -24.63 9.47 -5.10
CA ARG A 251 -24.61 8.08 -4.61
C ARG A 251 -24.65 7.97 -3.09
N PHE A 252 -24.21 9.00 -2.37
CA PHE A 252 -24.11 8.98 -0.91
C PHE A 252 -24.82 10.20 -0.32
N ALA A 253 -25.73 9.98 0.63
CA ALA A 253 -26.38 11.07 1.36
C ALA A 253 -25.34 11.87 2.17
N ALA A 254 -24.32 11.20 2.71
CA ALA A 254 -23.20 11.85 3.41
C ALA A 254 -22.40 12.83 2.54
N LEU A 255 -22.40 12.64 1.20
CA LEU A 255 -21.75 13.58 0.28
C LEU A 255 -22.66 14.73 -0.15
N ARG A 256 -23.98 14.53 -0.19
CA ARG A 256 -24.95 15.57 -0.55
C ARG A 256 -25.22 16.55 0.59
N ASP A 257 -25.46 16.01 1.79
CA ASP A 257 -25.80 16.80 2.96
C ASP A 257 -24.56 17.59 3.46
N PRO A 258 -24.59 18.93 3.53
CA PRO A 258 -23.45 19.73 3.96
C PRO A 258 -22.96 19.44 5.38
N ALA A 259 -23.85 19.11 6.31
CA ALA A 259 -23.49 18.81 7.70
C ALA A 259 -22.81 17.44 7.78
N MET A 260 -23.36 16.41 7.13
CA MET A 260 -22.71 15.11 7.07
C MET A 260 -21.37 15.18 6.32
N ARG A 261 -21.29 15.96 5.24
CA ARG A 261 -20.03 16.17 4.50
C ARG A 261 -18.97 16.88 5.34
N HIS A 262 -19.37 17.80 6.22
CA HIS A 262 -18.46 18.41 7.18
C HIS A 262 -17.89 17.38 8.15
N THR A 263 -18.74 16.57 8.78
CA THR A 263 -18.32 15.47 9.67
C THR A 263 -17.40 14.48 8.96
N LEU A 264 -17.71 14.13 7.71
CA LEU A 264 -16.86 13.27 6.88
C LEU A 264 -15.47 13.90 6.63
N GLY A 265 -15.43 15.22 6.43
CA GLY A 265 -14.19 15.99 6.35
C GLY A 265 -13.37 15.93 7.64
N GLU A 266 -14.02 16.02 8.81
CA GLU A 266 -13.35 15.88 10.10
C GLU A 266 -12.81 14.45 10.34
N MET A 267 -13.60 13.42 10.00
CA MET A 267 -13.15 12.02 10.05
C MET A 267 -11.89 11.81 9.20
N LEU A 268 -11.89 12.33 7.97
CA LEU A 268 -10.72 12.29 7.08
C LEU A 268 -9.54 13.08 7.66
N GLY A 269 -9.81 14.25 8.23
CA GLY A 269 -8.80 15.12 8.84
C GLY A 269 -7.99 14.44 9.94
N ARG A 270 -8.61 13.60 10.78
CA ARG A 270 -7.92 12.82 11.83
C ARG A 270 -6.84 11.88 11.27
N ARG A 271 -7.01 11.42 10.03
CA ARG A 271 -6.02 10.58 9.32
C ARG A 271 -5.15 11.36 8.33
N GLY A 272 -5.13 12.69 8.44
CA GLY A 272 -4.33 13.55 7.56
C GLY A 272 -4.88 13.66 6.14
N ARG A 273 -6.15 13.30 5.96
CA ARG A 273 -6.83 13.29 4.67
C ARG A 273 -7.74 14.51 4.54
N THR A 274 -8.00 14.91 3.31
CA THR A 274 -8.96 15.97 2.97
C THR A 274 -9.91 15.50 1.88
N LEU A 275 -11.15 15.99 1.91
CA LEU A 275 -12.07 15.85 0.80
C LEU A 275 -11.55 16.62 -0.42
N ILE A 276 -11.67 16.00 -1.59
CA ILE A 276 -11.32 16.59 -2.89
C ILE A 276 -12.54 16.47 -3.79
N GLN A 277 -13.05 17.62 -4.21
CA GLN A 277 -14.11 17.72 -5.19
C GLN A 277 -13.54 17.80 -6.61
N GLN A 278 -14.10 17.01 -7.52
CA GLN A 278 -13.84 17.02 -8.95
C GLN A 278 -15.18 17.15 -9.69
N HIS A 279 -15.65 18.39 -9.88
CA HIS A 279 -17.01 18.67 -10.35
C HIS A 279 -18.07 18.05 -9.41
N GLU A 280 -18.95 17.18 -9.91
CA GLU A 280 -19.97 16.46 -9.14
C GLU A 280 -19.46 15.12 -8.55
N ARG A 281 -18.13 14.92 -8.53
CA ARG A 281 -17.49 13.73 -8.00
C ARG A 281 -16.58 14.05 -6.82
N TRP A 282 -16.45 13.12 -5.90
CA TRP A 282 -15.70 13.26 -4.67
C TRP A 282 -14.68 12.14 -4.51
N THR A 283 -13.52 12.47 -3.98
CA THR A 283 -12.51 11.52 -3.50
C THR A 283 -11.84 12.12 -2.26
N SER A 284 -10.91 11.39 -1.65
CA SER A 284 -10.05 11.92 -0.60
C SER A 284 -8.59 11.93 -1.04
N GLY A 285 -7.83 12.91 -0.56
CA GLY A 285 -6.39 13.06 -0.75
C GLY A 285 -5.68 13.35 0.56
N TYR A 286 -4.35 13.44 0.54
CA TYR A 286 -3.62 13.92 1.72
C TYR A 286 -3.70 15.44 1.77
N ASP A 287 -3.95 15.97 2.97
CA ASP A 287 -3.80 17.40 3.21
C ASP A 287 -2.35 17.83 2.90
N ASP A 288 -2.20 19.04 2.35
CA ASP A 288 -0.91 19.53 1.86
C ASP A 288 0.13 19.71 2.97
N ALA A 289 -0.28 20.14 4.17
CA ALA A 289 0.62 20.30 5.31
C ALA A 289 1.03 18.94 5.88
N THR A 290 0.06 18.04 6.04
CA THR A 290 0.32 16.66 6.48
C THR A 290 1.25 15.93 5.50
N ALA A 291 0.99 16.03 4.20
CA ALA A 291 1.83 15.43 3.17
C ALA A 291 3.26 15.99 3.19
N ALA A 292 3.41 17.30 3.37
CA ALA A 292 4.73 17.93 3.49
C ALA A 292 5.48 17.48 4.75
N GLU A 293 4.78 17.33 5.88
CA GLU A 293 5.38 16.81 7.11
C GLU A 293 5.77 15.34 6.98
N ALA A 294 4.88 14.50 6.44
CA ALA A 294 5.15 13.09 6.20
C ALA A 294 6.34 12.89 5.25
N ALA A 295 6.50 13.75 4.24
CA ALA A 295 7.62 13.71 3.29
C ALA A 295 8.98 14.11 3.90
N ARG A 296 9.01 14.79 5.05
CA ARG A 296 10.25 15.04 5.81
C ARG A 296 10.71 13.81 6.59
N GLY A 297 9.79 12.87 6.83
CA GLY A 297 10.10 11.59 7.44
C GLY A 297 10.71 10.60 6.47
N GLU A 298 10.92 9.38 6.94
CA GLU A 298 11.40 8.28 6.13
C GLU A 298 10.20 7.49 5.62
N GLY A 299 9.82 7.79 4.38
CA GLY A 299 8.70 7.16 3.69
C GLY A 299 8.48 7.86 2.36
N GLY A 300 8.49 7.10 1.28
CA GLY A 300 8.35 7.65 -0.07
C GLY A 300 8.89 6.72 -1.13
N LEU A 301 8.69 7.10 -2.38
CA LEU A 301 9.28 6.41 -3.53
C LEU A 301 10.81 6.50 -3.45
N GLY A 302 11.51 5.40 -3.72
CA GLY A 302 12.96 5.39 -3.91
C GLY A 302 13.37 6.13 -5.17
N GLU A 303 14.67 6.29 -5.36
CA GLU A 303 15.20 7.06 -6.50
C GLU A 303 14.78 6.48 -7.85
N SER A 304 14.85 5.16 -7.97
CA SER A 304 14.49 4.41 -9.17
C SER A 304 13.00 4.51 -9.48
N GLU A 305 12.11 4.39 -8.48
CA GLU A 305 10.68 4.63 -8.69
C GLU A 305 10.39 6.09 -9.07
N ARG A 306 11.05 7.07 -8.45
CA ARG A 306 10.86 8.49 -8.81
C ARG A 306 11.32 8.76 -10.24
N ALA A 307 12.46 8.23 -10.66
CA ALA A 307 12.99 8.38 -12.01
C ALA A 307 12.03 7.78 -13.05
N VAL A 308 11.58 6.54 -12.84
CA VAL A 308 10.64 5.85 -13.73
C VAL A 308 9.29 6.55 -13.77
N LEU A 309 8.74 6.96 -12.62
CA LEU A 309 7.49 7.70 -12.56
C LEU A 309 7.60 9.03 -13.32
N THR A 310 8.72 9.73 -13.17
CA THR A 310 8.97 10.99 -13.89
C THR A 310 9.00 10.77 -15.40
N LEU A 311 9.71 9.75 -15.88
CA LEU A 311 9.72 9.40 -17.31
C LEU A 311 8.31 9.11 -17.83
N VAL A 312 7.53 8.29 -17.14
CA VAL A 312 6.14 8.02 -17.55
C VAL A 312 5.34 9.32 -17.57
N LEU A 313 5.44 10.18 -16.57
CA LEU A 313 4.72 11.46 -16.55
C LEU A 313 5.16 12.41 -17.66
N VAL A 314 6.44 12.44 -18.03
CA VAL A 314 6.91 13.26 -19.16
C VAL A 314 6.26 12.80 -20.46
N HIS A 315 6.33 11.50 -20.77
CA HIS A 315 5.85 10.96 -22.03
C HIS A 315 4.32 10.85 -22.11
N SER A 316 3.64 10.57 -21.00
CA SER A 316 2.17 10.44 -20.98
C SER A 316 1.44 11.74 -20.67
N VAL A 317 2.04 12.70 -19.95
CA VAL A 317 1.35 13.92 -19.51
C VAL A 317 2.00 15.17 -20.09
N ALA A 318 3.29 15.38 -19.86
CA ALA A 318 3.94 16.64 -20.21
C ALA A 318 3.98 16.87 -21.73
N ILE A 319 4.42 15.88 -22.50
CA ILE A 319 4.50 15.98 -23.97
C ILE A 319 3.09 16.13 -24.58
N PRO A 320 2.10 15.25 -24.31
CA PRO A 320 0.76 15.42 -24.88
C PRO A 320 0.08 16.73 -24.48
N ARG A 321 0.34 17.25 -23.28
CA ARG A 321 -0.18 18.55 -22.86
C ARG A 321 0.48 19.70 -23.61
N ALA A 322 1.80 19.66 -23.82
CA ALA A 322 2.51 20.67 -24.62
C ALA A 322 2.05 20.67 -26.08
N GLU A 323 1.62 19.53 -26.60
CA GLU A 323 1.03 19.36 -27.94
C GLU A 323 -0.46 19.73 -28.01
N GLY A 324 -1.09 20.07 -26.88
CA GLY A 324 -2.52 20.39 -26.79
C GLY A 324 -3.47 19.19 -26.87
N ALA A 325 -2.93 17.96 -26.81
CA ALA A 325 -3.68 16.72 -26.86
C ALA A 325 -4.26 16.29 -25.48
N LEU A 326 -3.77 16.91 -24.38
CA LEU A 326 -4.23 16.65 -23.02
C LEU A 326 -4.59 17.97 -22.30
N PRO A 327 -5.78 18.08 -21.66
CA PRO A 327 -6.14 19.25 -20.86
C PRO A 327 -5.16 19.55 -19.71
N GLU A 328 -5.04 20.82 -19.31
CA GLU A 328 -4.10 21.25 -18.28
C GLU A 328 -4.37 20.63 -16.89
N ASP A 329 -5.65 20.43 -16.54
CA ASP A 329 -6.06 20.00 -15.20
C ASP A 329 -6.20 18.47 -15.02
N THR A 330 -6.04 17.69 -16.10
CA THR A 330 -6.14 16.23 -16.04
C THR A 330 -4.78 15.55 -15.94
N TRP A 331 -4.66 14.64 -14.98
CA TRP A 331 -3.50 13.76 -14.84
C TRP A 331 -3.77 12.36 -15.36
N LEU A 332 -5.02 12.05 -15.70
CA LEU A 332 -5.34 10.83 -16.42
C LEU A 332 -5.01 11.03 -17.88
N SER A 333 -4.00 10.30 -18.35
CA SER A 333 -3.59 10.34 -19.74
C SER A 333 -4.08 9.10 -20.49
N PRO A 334 -4.68 9.26 -21.68
CA PRO A 334 -4.92 8.16 -22.59
C PRO A 334 -3.67 7.77 -23.40
N PHE A 335 -2.54 8.48 -23.24
CA PHE A 335 -1.32 8.27 -24.03
C PHE A 335 -0.33 7.38 -23.27
N PRO A 336 -0.27 6.07 -23.55
CA PRO A 336 0.64 5.17 -22.86
C PRO A 336 2.10 5.46 -23.23
N THR A 337 2.98 5.35 -22.24
CA THR A 337 4.44 5.31 -22.45
C THR A 337 4.89 3.86 -22.67
N PRO A 338 5.34 3.47 -23.88
CA PRO A 338 5.78 2.11 -24.13
C PRO A 338 6.99 1.73 -23.30
N VAL A 339 7.13 0.44 -22.94
CA VAL A 339 8.28 -0.03 -22.15
C VAL A 339 9.60 0.17 -22.88
N ASP A 340 9.61 0.03 -24.20
CA ASP A 340 10.81 0.24 -25.01
C ASP A 340 11.25 1.70 -25.00
N GLU A 341 10.30 2.64 -24.89
CA GLU A 341 10.61 4.06 -24.73
C GLU A 341 11.27 4.33 -23.38
N LEU A 342 10.75 3.73 -22.30
CA LEU A 342 11.38 3.80 -20.98
C LEU A 342 12.80 3.23 -21.00
N ARG A 343 13.02 2.10 -21.68
CA ARG A 343 14.33 1.45 -21.82
C ARG A 343 15.35 2.30 -22.57
N ARG A 344 14.91 3.15 -23.51
CA ARG A 344 15.79 4.07 -24.25
C ARG A 344 16.24 5.26 -23.39
N HIS A 345 15.38 5.73 -22.49
CA HIS A 345 15.60 6.97 -21.74
C HIS A 345 16.08 6.77 -20.31
N THR A 346 15.94 5.55 -19.75
CA THR A 346 16.44 5.24 -18.41
C THR A 346 17.92 4.88 -18.42
N GLN A 347 18.61 5.22 -17.33
CA GLN A 347 19.96 4.72 -17.03
C GLN A 347 19.94 3.50 -16.10
N LEU A 348 18.75 3.07 -15.66
CA LEU A 348 18.59 1.95 -14.75
C LEU A 348 18.81 0.62 -15.48
N PRO A 349 19.43 -0.38 -14.81
CA PRO A 349 19.40 -1.77 -15.26
C PRO A 349 17.97 -2.27 -15.49
N ILE A 350 17.79 -3.20 -16.42
CA ILE A 350 16.46 -3.72 -16.81
C ILE A 350 15.70 -4.30 -15.60
N GLY A 351 16.37 -5.07 -14.75
CA GLY A 351 15.75 -5.67 -13.57
C GLY A 351 15.27 -4.64 -12.53
N GLU A 352 15.98 -3.51 -12.43
CA GLU A 352 15.63 -2.41 -11.55
C GLU A 352 14.46 -1.59 -12.11
N LEU A 353 14.47 -1.32 -13.42
CA LEU A 353 13.33 -0.71 -14.14
C LEU A 353 12.05 -1.53 -13.94
N GLU A 354 12.11 -2.85 -14.16
CA GLU A 354 10.96 -3.73 -14.03
C GLU A 354 10.45 -3.82 -12.58
N SER A 355 11.36 -3.77 -11.61
CA SER A 355 11.01 -3.73 -10.19
C SER A 355 10.35 -2.41 -9.80
N ALA A 356 10.88 -1.28 -10.27
CA ALA A 356 10.27 0.04 -10.05
C ALA A 356 8.87 0.15 -10.69
N LEU A 357 8.70 -0.34 -11.93
CA LEU A 357 7.38 -0.38 -12.59
C LEU A 357 6.38 -1.23 -11.82
N ARG A 358 6.81 -2.37 -11.28
CA ARG A 358 5.97 -3.23 -10.43
C ARG A 358 5.57 -2.51 -9.14
N ALA A 359 6.52 -1.90 -8.44
CA ALA A 359 6.28 -1.16 -7.19
C ALA A 359 5.30 0.01 -7.41
N LEU A 360 5.51 0.80 -8.46
CA LEU A 360 4.64 1.93 -8.83
C LEU A 360 3.22 1.48 -9.21
N ARG A 361 3.08 0.36 -9.91
CA ARG A 361 1.76 -0.24 -10.19
C ARG A 361 1.08 -0.74 -8.92
N HIS A 362 1.83 -1.36 -8.02
CA HIS A 362 1.30 -1.82 -6.74
C HIS A 362 0.81 -0.65 -5.87
N ALA A 363 1.53 0.47 -5.89
CA ALA A 363 1.11 1.70 -5.22
C ALA A 363 -0.10 2.39 -5.89
N GLY A 364 -0.51 1.96 -7.09
CA GLY A 364 -1.56 2.59 -7.89
C GLY A 364 -1.14 3.93 -8.52
N LEU A 365 0.16 4.23 -8.54
CA LEU A 365 0.72 5.41 -9.20
C LEU A 365 0.84 5.21 -10.71
N LEU A 366 0.92 3.96 -11.17
CA LEU A 366 0.88 3.62 -12.59
C LEU A 366 -0.27 2.66 -12.90
N GLY A 367 -0.94 2.90 -14.02
CA GLY A 367 -1.77 1.94 -14.73
C GLY A 367 -1.00 1.29 -15.87
N GLN A 368 -1.46 0.12 -16.33
CA GLN A 368 -0.92 -0.54 -17.52
C GLN A 368 -2.03 -0.70 -18.55
N VAL A 369 -1.81 -0.13 -19.73
CA VAL A 369 -2.68 -0.30 -20.88
C VAL A 369 -2.11 -1.46 -21.70
N LYS A 370 -2.93 -2.50 -21.91
CA LYS A 370 -2.53 -3.63 -22.75
C LYS A 370 -2.44 -3.19 -24.20
N ALA A 371 -1.45 -3.69 -24.92
CA ALA A 371 -1.34 -3.47 -26.35
C ALA A 371 -2.57 -4.07 -27.04
N GLY A 372 -3.29 -3.22 -27.77
CA GLY A 372 -4.40 -3.59 -28.64
C GLY A 372 -3.98 -3.32 -30.10
N GLU A 373 -4.82 -2.61 -30.85
CA GLU A 373 -4.40 -2.02 -32.13
C GLU A 373 -3.38 -0.88 -31.93
N GLU A 374 -3.41 -0.22 -30.77
CA GLU A 374 -2.44 0.78 -30.34
C GLU A 374 -1.30 0.16 -29.50
N ALA A 375 -0.14 0.84 -29.48
CA ALA A 375 0.98 0.47 -28.65
C ALA A 375 0.61 0.56 -27.17
N GLY A 376 0.64 -0.58 -26.47
CA GLY A 376 0.43 -0.63 -25.02
C GLY A 376 1.57 0.02 -24.23
N GLY A 377 1.36 0.24 -22.94
CA GLY A 377 2.37 0.85 -22.09
C GLY A 377 1.85 1.26 -20.72
N TYR A 378 2.54 2.22 -20.11
CA TYR A 378 2.24 2.71 -18.76
C TYR A 378 1.62 4.10 -18.82
N VAL A 379 0.63 4.34 -17.97
CA VAL A 379 -0.06 5.62 -17.80
C VAL A 379 -0.13 5.98 -16.32
N PRO A 380 -0.40 7.24 -15.95
CA PRO A 380 -0.65 7.60 -14.56
C PRO A 380 -1.83 6.80 -13.99
N GLY A 381 -1.66 6.30 -12.77
CA GLY A 381 -2.66 5.47 -12.11
C GLY A 381 -3.68 6.26 -11.28
N PRO A 382 -4.63 5.56 -10.63
CA PRO A 382 -5.75 6.21 -9.94
C PRO A 382 -5.36 7.13 -8.76
N GLN A 383 -4.15 6.97 -8.20
CA GLN A 383 -3.66 7.87 -7.13
C GLN A 383 -3.61 9.35 -7.55
N PHE A 384 -3.50 9.64 -8.85
CA PHE A 384 -3.48 11.01 -9.35
C PHE A 384 -4.82 11.75 -9.17
N HIS A 385 -5.95 11.05 -9.02
CA HIS A 385 -7.20 11.67 -8.63
C HIS A 385 -7.13 12.30 -7.23
N ARG A 386 -6.28 11.74 -6.37
CA ARG A 386 -6.20 12.06 -4.94
C ARG A 386 -5.23 13.22 -4.65
N LEU A 387 -4.67 13.85 -5.68
CA LEU A 387 -3.89 15.07 -5.55
C LEU A 387 -4.82 16.27 -5.32
N THR A 388 -4.55 17.03 -4.27
CA THR A 388 -5.19 18.34 -4.04
C THR A 388 -4.86 19.30 -5.19
N PRO A 389 -5.64 20.37 -5.41
CA PRO A 389 -5.32 21.38 -6.41
C PRO A 389 -3.91 21.98 -6.23
N ALA A 390 -3.45 22.18 -4.99
CA ALA A 390 -2.10 22.68 -4.73
C ALA A 390 -1.03 21.63 -5.03
N ALA A 391 -1.23 20.36 -4.67
CA ALA A 391 -0.33 19.27 -5.02
C ALA A 391 -0.21 19.08 -6.54
N ARG A 392 -1.31 19.15 -7.30
CA ARG A 392 -1.29 19.12 -8.77
C ARG A 392 -0.46 20.25 -9.36
N ARG A 393 -0.65 21.48 -8.86
CA ARG A 393 0.14 22.64 -9.32
C ARG A 393 1.62 22.45 -9.02
N ARG A 394 1.99 22.01 -7.81
CA ARG A 394 3.39 21.74 -7.46
C ARG A 394 3.99 20.66 -8.35
N LEU A 395 3.28 19.57 -8.59
CA LEU A 395 3.75 18.50 -9.46
C LEU A 395 3.89 18.97 -10.92
N GLN A 396 2.99 19.83 -11.39
CA GLN A 396 3.10 20.45 -12.71
C GLN A 396 4.37 21.30 -12.84
N GLU A 397 4.69 22.09 -11.82
CA GLU A 397 5.94 22.85 -11.79
C GLU A 397 7.17 21.94 -11.83
N GLU A 398 7.18 20.85 -11.05
CA GLU A 398 8.28 19.87 -11.09
C GLU A 398 8.43 19.25 -12.49
N LEU A 399 7.32 18.89 -13.15
CA LEU A 399 7.38 18.36 -14.51
C LEU A 399 7.93 19.36 -15.53
N ILE A 400 7.56 20.63 -15.40
CA ILE A 400 8.12 21.70 -16.25
C ILE A 400 9.64 21.79 -16.05
N LEU A 401 10.10 21.75 -14.80
CA LEU A 401 11.51 21.80 -14.46
C LEU A 401 12.27 20.57 -14.97
N ALA A 402 11.64 19.38 -14.91
CA ALA A 402 12.23 18.13 -15.36
C ALA A 402 12.29 18.01 -16.90
N ALA A 403 11.20 18.34 -17.60
CA ALA A 403 11.10 18.19 -19.06
C ALA A 403 11.84 19.29 -19.83
N GLY A 404 11.92 20.51 -19.26
CA GLY A 404 12.46 21.67 -19.96
C GLY A 404 13.14 22.66 -19.01
N PRO A 405 14.25 22.30 -18.34
CA PRO A 405 14.88 23.12 -17.30
C PRO A 405 15.35 24.49 -17.77
N HIS A 406 15.61 24.66 -19.07
CA HIS A 406 16.11 25.91 -19.66
C HIS A 406 15.02 26.73 -20.37
N THR A 407 13.75 26.33 -20.26
CA THR A 407 12.64 27.05 -20.89
C THR A 407 12.30 28.34 -20.11
N PRO A 408 11.71 29.36 -20.77
CA PRO A 408 11.20 30.56 -20.07
C PRO A 408 10.20 30.22 -18.96
N LEU A 409 9.39 29.17 -19.16
CA LEU A 409 8.43 28.69 -18.18
C LEU A 409 9.12 28.15 -16.93
N ALA A 410 10.20 27.37 -17.08
CA ALA A 410 11.04 26.94 -15.96
C ALA A 410 11.70 28.12 -15.24
N GLY A 411 12.11 29.17 -15.98
CA GLY A 411 12.57 30.42 -15.40
C GLY A 411 11.52 31.10 -14.51
N ALA A 412 10.27 31.19 -14.99
CA ALA A 412 9.16 31.77 -14.24
C ALA A 412 8.82 30.97 -12.97
N VAL A 413 8.85 29.64 -13.04
CA VAL A 413 8.65 28.76 -11.87
C VAL A 413 9.71 29.03 -10.80
N ARG A 414 11.00 29.09 -11.17
CA ARG A 414 12.09 29.38 -10.21
C ARG A 414 11.93 30.76 -9.58
N ALA A 415 11.64 31.78 -10.38
CA ALA A 415 11.44 33.15 -9.88
C ALA A 415 10.29 33.23 -8.85
N ARG A 416 9.16 32.55 -9.10
CA ARG A 416 8.02 32.49 -8.17
C ARG A 416 8.39 31.79 -6.86
N ARG A 417 9.20 30.73 -6.91
CA ARG A 417 9.66 30.00 -5.71
C ARG A 417 10.66 30.80 -4.88
N SER A 418 11.48 31.65 -5.50
CA SER A 418 12.41 32.52 -4.78
C SER A 418 11.73 33.72 -4.10
N ALA A 419 10.50 34.03 -4.48
CA ALA A 419 9.71 35.14 -3.92
C ALA A 419 8.71 34.71 -2.83
N SER A 420 8.48 33.39 -2.69
CA SER A 420 7.71 32.77 -1.60
C SER A 420 8.65 32.34 -0.48
#